data_AF-A0A534XWI7-F1
#
_entry.id   AF-A0A534XWI7-F1
#
_cell.length_a   1.000
_cell.length_b   1.000
_cell.length_c   1.000
_cell.angle_alpha   90.00
_cell.angle_beta   90.00
_cell.angle_gamma   90.00
#
_symmetry.space_group_name_H-M   'P 1'
#
loop_
_entity.id
_entity.type
_entity.pdbx_description
1 polymer ?
#
loop_
_entity_poly.entity_id
_entity_poly.type
_entity_poly.pdbx_seq_one_letter_code
_entity_poly.pdbx_strand_id
1 'polypeptide(L)'
;MKLRPRIALVSCLAALASVAVTGTLLLAQSRADAAGELRSRMQLLAQNRAFALSDALAVATRELTRLSQMAELDLGDNDLRPEATLLAHAHRNSTLFNIGLQIEDAQGRCLWSEPAQPGCPGRSFADEPWFQEGRRARG
;
A
#
# COMPACT_ATOMS: atom_id res chain seq x y z
N MET A 1 23.58 -11.95 73.62
CA MET A 1 22.22 -12.08 73.04
C MET A 1 22.04 -11.18 71.78
N LYS A 2 22.82 -11.38 70.69
CA LYS A 2 22.76 -10.52 69.47
C LYS A 2 22.57 -11.30 68.14
N LEU A 3 22.46 -12.63 68.16
CA LEU A 3 22.41 -13.45 66.92
C LEU A 3 21.02 -13.47 66.24
N ARG A 4 19.93 -13.51 67.01
CA ARG A 4 18.55 -13.57 66.49
C ARG A 4 18.17 -12.45 65.51
N PRO A 5 18.47 -11.16 65.78
CA PRO A 5 18.09 -10.09 64.86
C PRO A 5 18.89 -10.13 63.55
N ARG A 6 20.13 -10.60 63.55
CA ARG A 6 20.96 -10.70 62.35
C ARG A 6 20.46 -11.79 61.39
N ILE A 7 20.06 -12.95 61.94
CA ILE A 7 19.55 -14.07 61.13
C ILE A 7 18.21 -13.69 60.47
N ALA A 8 17.32 -13.03 61.20
CA ALA A 8 16.04 -12.56 60.66
C ALA A 8 16.21 -11.50 59.55
N LEU A 9 17.21 -10.62 59.68
CA LEU A 9 17.49 -9.59 58.69
C LEU A 9 18.07 -10.21 57.40
N VAL A 10 18.94 -11.20 57.53
CA VAL A 10 19.49 -11.95 56.39
C VAL A 10 18.40 -12.74 55.67
N SER A 11 17.48 -13.39 56.38
CA SER A 11 16.37 -14.12 55.73
C SER A 11 15.41 -13.17 55.01
N CYS A 12 15.14 -11.99 55.58
CA CYS A 12 14.29 -10.98 54.96
C CYS A 12 14.94 -10.40 53.69
N LEU A 13 16.23 -10.09 53.74
CA LEU A 13 17.00 -9.66 52.56
C LEU A 13 17.05 -10.74 51.47
N ALA A 14 17.25 -12.00 51.85
CA ALA A 14 17.25 -13.12 50.91
C ALA A 14 15.88 -13.30 50.24
N ALA A 15 14.79 -13.17 51.01
CA ALA A 15 13.43 -13.24 50.47
C ALA A 15 13.11 -12.04 49.55
N LEU A 16 13.57 -10.83 49.88
CA LEU A 16 13.41 -9.67 49.01
C LEU A 16 14.22 -9.82 47.71
N ALA A 17 15.45 -10.32 47.81
CA ALA A 17 16.29 -10.58 46.64
C ALA A 17 15.68 -11.63 45.73
N SER A 18 15.14 -12.73 46.27
CA SER A 18 14.48 -13.76 45.46
C SER A 18 13.24 -13.22 44.75
N VAL A 19 12.37 -12.48 45.45
CA VAL A 19 11.19 -11.84 44.85
C VAL A 19 11.59 -10.83 43.78
N ALA A 20 12.61 -10.01 44.02
CA ALA A 20 13.09 -9.04 43.03
C ALA A 20 13.64 -9.74 41.77
N VAL A 21 14.43 -10.81 41.93
CA VAL A 21 14.98 -11.59 40.80
C VAL A 21 13.87 -12.27 40.02
N THR A 22 12.93 -12.94 40.69
CA THR A 22 11.80 -13.59 40.00
C THR A 22 10.91 -12.56 39.32
N GLY A 23 10.62 -11.43 39.97
CA GLY A 23 9.81 -10.34 39.39
C GLY A 23 10.43 -9.74 38.14
N THR A 24 11.75 -9.47 38.17
CA THR A 24 12.48 -8.94 37.00
C THR A 24 12.53 -9.93 35.85
N LEU A 25 12.74 -11.22 36.12
CA LEU A 25 12.71 -12.28 35.10
C LEU A 25 11.32 -12.41 34.44
N LEU A 26 10.25 -12.42 35.25
CA LEU A 26 8.88 -12.50 34.74
C LEU A 26 8.51 -11.27 33.89
N LEU A 27 8.92 -10.08 34.32
CA LEU A 27 8.70 -8.85 33.55
C LEU A 27 9.48 -8.86 32.24
N ALA A 28 10.72 -9.37 32.23
CA ALA A 28 11.51 -9.50 31.01
C ALA A 28 10.88 -10.48 30.01
N GLN A 29 10.42 -11.64 30.49
CA GLN A 29 9.70 -12.63 29.67
C GLN A 29 8.38 -12.06 29.13
N SER A 30 7.57 -11.46 29.99
CA SER A 30 6.30 -10.83 29.59
C SER A 30 6.50 -9.77 28.51
N ARG A 31 7.57 -8.96 28.59
CA ARG A 31 7.91 -7.99 27.54
C ARG A 31 8.32 -8.65 26.23
N ALA A 32 9.10 -9.72 26.29
CA ALA A 32 9.52 -10.48 25.11
C ALA A 32 8.31 -11.13 24.42
N ASP A 33 7.40 -11.74 25.19
CA ASP A 33 6.19 -12.38 24.68
C ASP A 33 5.23 -11.34 24.07
N ALA A 34 5.02 -10.20 24.76
CA ALA A 34 4.21 -9.10 24.24
C ALA A 34 4.80 -8.52 22.95
N ALA A 35 6.13 -8.38 22.86
CA ALA A 35 6.80 -7.94 21.63
C ALA A 35 6.63 -8.95 20.48
N GLY A 36 6.73 -10.25 20.78
CA GLY A 36 6.48 -11.32 19.81
C GLY A 36 5.04 -11.32 19.29
N GLU A 37 4.06 -11.17 20.18
CA GLU A 37 2.65 -11.10 19.83
C GLU A 37 2.30 -9.83 19.03
N LEU A 38 2.90 -8.68 19.39
CA LEU A 38 2.74 -7.46 18.60
C LEU A 38 3.31 -7.64 17.19
N ARG A 39 4.47 -8.28 17.06
CA ARG A 39 5.09 -8.54 15.76
C ARG A 39 4.24 -9.46 14.90
N SER A 40 3.69 -10.54 15.47
CA SER A 40 2.81 -11.45 14.73
C SER A 40 1.53 -10.75 14.27
N ARG A 41 0.91 -9.93 15.12
CA ARG A 41 -0.27 -9.12 14.75
C ARG A 41 0.04 -8.12 13.65
N MET A 42 1.16 -7.39 13.76
CA MET A 42 1.60 -6.44 12.72
C MET A 42 1.85 -7.16 11.39
N GLN A 43 2.45 -8.35 11.43
CA GLN A 43 2.68 -9.16 10.24
C GLN A 43 1.37 -9.63 9.62
N LEU A 44 0.42 -10.12 10.41
CA LEU A 44 -0.90 -10.52 9.91
C LEU A 44 -1.67 -9.35 9.30
N LEU A 45 -1.61 -8.17 9.92
CA LEU A 45 -2.21 -6.95 9.37
C LEU A 45 -1.55 -6.54 8.05
N ALA A 46 -0.21 -6.60 7.98
CA ALA A 46 0.53 -6.29 6.76
C ALA A 46 0.21 -7.28 5.63
N GLN A 47 0.15 -8.58 5.93
CA GLN A 47 -0.23 -9.61 4.96
C GLN A 47 -1.66 -9.44 4.47
N ASN A 48 -2.61 -9.19 5.37
CA ASN A 48 -4.01 -8.97 5.00
C ASN A 48 -4.15 -7.73 4.10
N ARG A 49 -3.48 -6.62 4.45
CA ARG A 49 -3.47 -5.43 3.58
C ARG A 49 -2.80 -5.67 2.24
N ALA A 50 -1.69 -6.41 2.20
CA ALA A 50 -1.02 -6.76 0.95
C ALA A 50 -1.92 -7.63 0.06
N PHE A 51 -2.65 -8.58 0.65
CA PHE A 51 -3.60 -9.41 -0.08
C PHE A 51 -4.75 -8.59 -0.66
N ALA A 52 -5.36 -7.71 0.15
CA ALA A 52 -6.43 -6.82 -0.30
C ALA A 52 -5.96 -5.88 -1.43
N LEU A 53 -4.73 -5.33 -1.32
CA LEU A 53 -4.13 -4.51 -2.36
C LEU A 53 -3.89 -5.31 -3.64
N SER A 54 -3.38 -6.53 -3.53
CA SER A 54 -3.13 -7.40 -4.67
C SER A 54 -4.40 -7.73 -5.42
N ASP A 55 -5.50 -8.02 -4.71
CA ASP A 55 -6.79 -8.30 -5.32
C ASP A 55 -7.37 -7.05 -6.02
N ALA A 56 -7.30 -5.89 -5.35
CA ALA A 56 -7.72 -4.62 -5.95
C ALA A 56 -6.92 -4.29 -7.24
N LEU A 57 -5.61 -4.52 -7.23
CA LEU A 57 -4.76 -4.32 -8.40
C LEU A 57 -5.12 -5.31 -9.52
N ALA A 58 -5.39 -6.57 -9.20
CA ALA A 58 -5.80 -7.58 -10.18
C ALA A 58 -7.14 -7.22 -10.84
N VAL A 59 -8.09 -6.66 -10.09
CA VAL A 59 -9.34 -6.13 -10.65
C VAL A 59 -9.07 -4.93 -11.57
N ALA A 60 -8.26 -3.96 -11.12
CA ALA A 60 -7.92 -2.79 -11.93
C ALA A 60 -7.24 -3.16 -13.26
N THR A 61 -6.28 -4.09 -13.23
CA THR A 61 -5.59 -4.58 -14.43
C THR A 61 -6.52 -5.29 -15.41
N ARG A 62 -7.45 -6.11 -14.90
CA ARG A 62 -8.46 -6.77 -15.75
C ARG A 62 -9.37 -5.76 -16.42
N GLU A 63 -9.81 -4.75 -15.69
CA GLU A 63 -10.66 -3.70 -16.25
C GLU A 63 -9.91 -2.84 -17.26
N LEU A 64 -8.65 -2.48 -16.99
CA LEU A 64 -7.80 -1.77 -17.95
C LEU A 64 -7.61 -2.59 -19.24
N THR A 65 -7.39 -3.90 -19.12
CA THR A 65 -7.30 -4.81 -20.26
C THR A 65 -8.61 -4.85 -21.04
N ARG A 66 -9.75 -4.95 -20.33
CA ARG A 66 -11.08 -4.93 -20.94
C ARG A 66 -11.30 -3.65 -21.74
N LEU A 67 -11.01 -2.49 -21.16
CA LEU A 67 -11.12 -1.19 -21.82
C LEU A 67 -10.21 -1.09 -23.05
N SER A 68 -8.98 -1.59 -22.97
CA SER A 68 -8.04 -1.56 -24.09
C SER A 68 -8.45 -2.42 -25.29
N GLN A 69 -9.33 -3.40 -25.08
CA GLN A 69 -9.83 -4.31 -26.11
C GLN A 69 -11.21 -3.90 -26.64
N MET A 70 -11.79 -2.81 -26.15
CA MET A 70 -13.08 -2.34 -26.63
C MET A 70 -12.95 -1.81 -28.06
N ALA A 71 -13.90 -2.21 -28.92
CA ALA A 71 -13.90 -1.87 -30.34
C ALA A 71 -14.03 -0.35 -30.63
N GLU A 72 -14.42 0.43 -29.62
CA GLU A 72 -14.56 1.89 -29.66
C GLU A 72 -13.24 2.63 -29.38
N LEU A 73 -12.13 1.90 -29.20
CA LEU A 73 -10.82 2.47 -28.93
C LEU A 73 -9.92 2.33 -30.17
N ASP A 74 -9.88 3.36 -31.02
CA ASP A 74 -8.96 3.47 -32.16
C ASP A 74 -8.05 4.69 -32.03
N LEU A 75 -6.94 4.51 -31.33
CA LEU A 75 -5.92 5.56 -31.16
C LEU A 75 -5.11 5.85 -32.44
N GLY A 76 -5.38 5.14 -33.54
CA GLY A 76 -4.72 5.32 -34.83
C GLY A 76 -5.44 6.31 -35.74
N ASP A 77 -6.69 6.64 -35.43
CA ASP A 77 -7.44 7.67 -36.14
C ASP A 77 -7.17 9.08 -35.56
N ASN A 78 -7.76 10.10 -36.17
CA ASN A 78 -7.59 11.50 -35.74
C ASN A 78 -8.83 12.03 -34.99
N ASP A 79 -9.73 11.15 -34.55
CA ASP A 79 -11.00 11.48 -33.90
C ASP A 79 -11.11 10.85 -32.51
N LEU A 80 -10.64 11.58 -31.50
CA LEU A 80 -10.62 11.13 -30.10
C LEU A 80 -12.00 11.11 -29.39
N ARG A 81 -13.10 11.43 -30.09
CA ARG A 81 -14.43 11.58 -29.46
C ARG A 81 -14.99 10.25 -28.91
N PRO A 82 -14.91 9.12 -29.64
CA PRO A 82 -15.35 7.82 -29.13
C PRO A 82 -14.57 7.41 -27.88
N GLU A 83 -13.24 7.56 -27.89
CA GLU A 83 -12.33 7.20 -26.80
C GLU A 83 -12.59 8.07 -25.58
N ALA A 84 -12.69 9.39 -25.78
CA ALA A 84 -13.00 10.32 -24.71
C ALA A 84 -14.35 9.99 -24.05
N THR A 85 -15.36 9.64 -24.85
CA THR A 85 -16.69 9.27 -24.34
C THR A 85 -16.64 7.96 -23.56
N LEU A 86 -15.97 6.95 -24.10
CA LEU A 86 -15.75 5.66 -23.45
C LEU A 86 -15.04 5.82 -22.11
N LEU A 87 -13.90 6.54 -22.11
CA LEU A 87 -13.10 6.78 -20.91
C LEU A 87 -13.85 7.66 -19.90
N ALA A 88 -14.62 8.66 -20.34
CA ALA A 88 -15.46 9.44 -19.43
C ALA A 88 -16.56 8.59 -18.76
N HIS A 89 -17.14 7.62 -19.48
CA HIS A 89 -18.05 6.66 -18.87
C HIS A 89 -17.35 5.69 -17.92
N ALA A 90 -16.16 5.21 -18.28
CA ALA A 90 -15.35 4.37 -17.41
C ALA A 90 -14.95 5.11 -16.12
N HIS A 91 -14.55 6.37 -16.20
CA HIS A 91 -14.22 7.23 -15.07
C HIS A 91 -15.41 7.38 -14.10
N ARG A 92 -16.59 7.72 -14.63
CA ARG A 92 -17.80 7.95 -13.82
C ARG A 92 -18.35 6.69 -13.15
N ASN A 93 -18.21 5.54 -13.80
CA ASN A 93 -18.80 4.28 -13.34
C ASN A 93 -17.81 3.37 -12.62
N SER A 94 -16.51 3.70 -12.60
CA SER A 94 -15.47 2.89 -11.95
C SER A 94 -15.05 3.48 -10.61
N THR A 95 -14.95 2.64 -9.59
CA THR A 95 -14.33 3.00 -8.31
C THR A 95 -12.79 3.02 -8.38
N LEU A 96 -12.20 2.49 -9.47
CA LEU A 96 -10.75 2.34 -9.64
C LEU A 96 -10.13 3.47 -10.47
N PHE A 97 -10.85 3.96 -11.49
CA PHE A 97 -10.37 5.01 -12.38
C PHE A 97 -10.92 6.40 -12.05
N ASN A 98 -11.24 6.63 -10.77
CA ASN A 98 -11.95 7.85 -10.32
C ASN A 98 -11.04 9.07 -10.05
N ILE A 99 -9.72 8.92 -10.10
CA ILE A 99 -8.77 10.03 -9.89
C ILE A 99 -8.56 10.80 -11.20
N GLY A 100 -8.39 10.07 -12.30
CA GLY A 100 -8.41 10.63 -13.64
C GLY A 100 -7.90 9.67 -14.70
N LEU A 101 -8.32 9.91 -15.93
CA LEU A 101 -7.91 9.21 -17.15
C LEU A 101 -7.33 10.23 -18.12
N GLN A 102 -6.32 9.83 -18.88
CA GLN A 102 -5.66 10.70 -19.86
C GLN A 102 -5.38 9.88 -21.12
N ILE A 103 -5.54 10.52 -22.28
CA ILE A 103 -5.14 9.96 -23.57
C ILE A 103 -3.87 10.69 -24.00
N GLU A 104 -2.85 9.93 -24.36
CA GLU A 104 -1.55 10.44 -24.76
C GLU A 104 -1.11 9.87 -26.11
N ASP A 105 -0.38 10.67 -26.89
CA ASP A 105 0.22 10.20 -28.13
C ASP A 105 1.47 9.32 -27.89
N ALA A 106 2.02 8.76 -28.96
CA ALA A 106 3.21 7.91 -28.89
C ALA A 106 4.47 8.65 -28.38
N GLN A 107 4.44 9.99 -28.40
CA GLN A 107 5.49 10.88 -27.90
C GLN A 107 5.22 11.33 -26.45
N GLY A 108 4.12 10.88 -25.82
CA GLY A 108 3.75 11.20 -24.45
C GLY A 108 3.13 12.59 -24.30
N ARG A 109 2.59 13.20 -25.36
CA ARG A 109 1.81 14.44 -25.25
C ARG A 109 0.37 14.10 -24.90
N CYS A 110 -0.16 14.74 -23.87
CA CYS A 110 -1.54 14.58 -23.46
C CYS A 110 -2.47 15.28 -24.46
N LEU A 111 -3.40 14.50 -25.00
CA LEU A 111 -4.39 14.92 -25.97
C LEU A 111 -5.72 15.26 -25.28
N TRP A 112 -6.07 14.49 -24.25
CA TRP A 112 -7.31 14.63 -23.52
C TRP A 112 -7.21 14.08 -22.09
N SER A 113 -8.04 14.57 -21.18
CA SER A 113 -8.12 14.09 -19.79
C SER A 113 -9.54 14.18 -19.22
N GLU A 114 -9.87 13.29 -18.28
CA GLU A 114 -11.07 13.32 -17.44
C GLU A 114 -10.66 13.07 -15.98
N PRO A 115 -11.02 13.93 -15.00
CA PRO A 115 -11.66 15.22 -15.21
C PRO A 115 -10.79 16.15 -16.06
N ALA A 116 -11.43 17.04 -16.81
CA ALA A 116 -10.73 17.95 -17.73
C ALA A 116 -9.70 18.79 -16.96
N GLN A 117 -8.41 18.51 -17.21
CA GLN A 117 -7.30 19.26 -16.62
C GLN A 117 -6.83 20.35 -17.59
N PRO A 118 -6.80 21.64 -17.16
CA PRO A 118 -6.39 22.75 -18.03
C PRO A 118 -4.99 22.60 -18.62
N GLY A 119 -4.11 21.88 -17.92
CA GLY A 119 -2.72 21.66 -18.32
C GLY A 119 -2.45 20.33 -19.01
N CYS A 120 -3.48 19.54 -19.38
CA CYS A 120 -3.25 18.32 -20.16
C CYS A 120 -2.93 18.64 -21.63
N PRO A 121 -3.77 19.39 -22.38
CA PRO A 121 -3.58 19.51 -23.83
C PRO A 121 -2.17 20.03 -24.19
N GLY A 122 -1.38 19.18 -24.85
CA GLY A 122 -0.01 19.48 -25.29
C GLY A 122 1.08 19.35 -24.23
N ARG A 123 0.75 19.05 -22.97
CA ARG A 123 1.75 18.74 -21.94
C ARG A 123 2.42 17.41 -22.24
N SER A 124 3.74 17.37 -22.10
CA SER A 124 4.50 16.13 -22.25
C SER A 124 4.65 15.42 -20.90
N PHE A 125 4.41 14.12 -20.92
CA PHE A 125 4.69 13.14 -19.89
C PHE A 125 5.76 12.13 -20.34
N ALA A 126 6.48 12.43 -21.43
CA ALA A 126 7.49 11.54 -22.00
C ALA A 126 8.55 11.16 -20.96
N ASP A 127 8.92 12.08 -20.07
CA ASP A 127 9.95 11.86 -19.05
C ASP A 127 9.42 11.19 -17.77
N GLU A 128 8.10 10.95 -17.67
CA GLU A 128 7.53 10.32 -16.49
C GLU A 128 7.92 8.83 -16.39
N PRO A 129 8.24 8.33 -15.19
CA PRO A 129 8.67 6.94 -15.01
C PRO A 129 7.65 5.92 -15.52
N TRP A 130 6.37 6.14 -15.22
CA TRP A 130 5.28 5.24 -15.62
C TRP A 130 5.09 5.20 -17.14
N PHE A 131 5.34 6.32 -17.85
CA PHE A 131 5.25 6.38 -19.30
C PHE A 131 6.41 5.62 -19.95
N GLN A 132 7.63 5.85 -19.45
CA GLN A 132 8.84 5.16 -19.92
C GLN A 132 8.78 3.66 -19.67
N GLU A 133 8.29 3.23 -18.50
CA GLU A 133 8.08 1.82 -18.18
C GLU A 133 7.01 1.18 -19.08
N GLY A 134 5.88 1.85 -19.30
CA GLY A 134 4.85 1.39 -20.23
C GLY A 134 5.37 1.23 -21.67
N ARG A 135 6.19 2.16 -22.14
CA ARG A 135 6.83 2.06 -23.46
C ARG A 135 7.81 0.89 -23.54
N ARG A 136 8.60 0.65 -22.50
CA ARG A 136 9.52 -0.51 -22.43
C ARG A 136 8.77 -1.83 -22.40
N ALA A 137 7.61 -1.90 -21.73
CA ALA A 137 6.81 -3.11 -21.64
C ALA A 137 6.07 -3.46 -22.94
N ARG A 138 5.88 -2.48 -23.85
CA ARG A 138 5.29 -2.68 -25.17
C ARG A 138 6.28 -3.21 -26.21
N GLY A 139 7.59 -2.99 -26.00
CA GLY A 139 8.69 -3.46 -26.87
C GLY A 139 9.16 -4.86 -26.48
#